data_AF-A0A1I8PLU3-F1
#
_entry.id   AF-A0A1I8PLU3-F1
#
_cell.length_a   1.000
_cell.length_b   1.000
_cell.length_c   1.000
_cell.angle_alpha   90.00
_cell.angle_beta   90.00
_cell.angle_gamma   90.00
#
_symmetry.space_group_name_H-M   'P 1'
#
loop_
_entity.id
_entity.type
_entity.pdbx_description
1 polymer ?
#
loop_
_entity_poly.entity_id
_entity_poly.type
_entity_poly.pdbx_seq_one_letter_code
_entity_poly.pdbx_strand_id
1 'polypeptide(L)' 'MATLTDAEWEAYKTDMQKSYGSAQEEAMRRDLVAKSKQFVDEHNKKFEAGEVTFTCGLNGLSDHTPEEMERMHGYRPPK' A
#
# COMPACT_ATOMS: atom_id res chain seq x y z
N MET A 1 -5.16 -5.16 14.85
CA MET A 1 -4.16 -5.86 14.02
C MET A 1 -4.83 -6.25 12.72
N ALA A 2 -4.71 -5.43 11.68
CA ALA A 2 -5.34 -5.71 10.39
C ALA A 2 -4.60 -6.89 9.74
N THR A 3 -5.23 -8.05 9.74
CA THR A 3 -4.68 -9.26 9.13
C THR A 3 -5.01 -9.22 7.64
N LEU A 4 -4.04 -8.84 6.80
CA LEU A 4 -4.12 -9.16 5.38
C LEU A 4 -4.19 -10.68 5.26
N THR A 5 -5.29 -11.20 4.73
CA THR A 5 -5.47 -12.65 4.60
C THR A 5 -4.50 -13.19 3.55
N ASP A 6 -4.06 -14.44 3.72
CA ASP A 6 -3.10 -15.06 2.79
C ASP A 6 -3.69 -15.09 1.36
N ALA A 7 -5.02 -15.22 1.22
CA ALA A 7 -5.72 -15.11 -0.05
C ALA A 7 -5.54 -13.73 -0.73
N GLU A 8 -5.61 -12.64 0.03
CA GLU A 8 -5.37 -11.30 -0.49
C GLU A 8 -3.90 -11.05 -0.83
N TRP A 9 -2.98 -11.65 -0.06
CA TRP A 9 -1.57 -11.60 -0.35
C TRP A 9 -1.22 -12.34 -1.65
N GLU A 10 -1.79 -13.53 -1.87
CA GLU A 10 -1.60 -14.29 -3.10
C GLU A 10 -2.24 -13.57 -4.31
N ALA A 11 -3.43 -13.00 -4.14
CA ALA A 11 -4.09 -12.19 -5.17
C ALA A 11 -3.26 -10.95 -5.52
N TYR A 12 -2.71 -10.25 -4.51
CA TYR A 12 -1.81 -9.13 -4.70
C TYR A 12 -0.53 -9.53 -5.44
N LYS A 13 0.14 -10.60 -5.02
CA LYS A 13 1.33 -11.12 -5.71
C LYS A 13 1.05 -11.46 -7.17
N THR A 14 -0.12 -12.04 -7.45
CA THR A 14 -0.55 -12.41 -8.80
C THR A 14 -0.85 -11.18 -9.66
N ASP A 15 -1.67 -10.25 -9.17
CA ASP A 15 -2.07 -9.03 -9.87
C ASP A 15 -0.86 -8.12 -10.15
N MET A 16 0.07 -8.06 -9.19
CA MET A 16 1.24 -7.19 -9.24
C MET A 16 2.47 -7.86 -9.85
N GLN A 17 2.38 -9.17 -10.18
CA GLN A 17 3.49 -10.03 -10.60
C GLN A 17 4.76 -9.87 -9.73
N LYS A 18 4.59 -9.72 -8.41
CA LYS A 18 5.72 -9.53 -7.49
C LYS A 18 6.22 -10.87 -6.98
N SER A 19 7.52 -11.09 -7.14
CA SER A 19 8.24 -12.25 -6.59
C SER A 19 9.22 -11.75 -5.54
N TYR A 20 9.00 -12.13 -4.29
CA TYR A 20 9.91 -11.82 -3.19
C TYR A 20 10.84 -13.01 -2.94
N GLY A 21 12.14 -12.75 -2.85
CA GLY A 21 13.14 -13.82 -2.70
C GLY A 21 13.31 -14.34 -1.27
N SER A 22 12.81 -13.59 -0.29
CA SER A 22 13.08 -13.84 1.14
C SER A 22 11.82 -13.77 1.99
N ALA A 23 11.66 -14.69 2.94
CA ALA A 23 10.54 -14.69 3.89
C ALA A 23 10.51 -13.42 4.77
N GLN A 24 11.66 -12.82 5.04
CA GLN A 24 11.78 -11.54 5.75
C GLN A 24 11.21 -10.36 4.94
N GLU A 25 11.44 -10.38 3.62
CA GLU A 25 10.86 -9.38 2.73
C GLU A 25 9.35 -9.58 2.64
N GLU A 26 8.86 -10.82 2.44
CA GLU A 26 7.41 -11.08 2.44
C GLU A 26 6.72 -10.60 3.73
N ALA A 27 7.34 -10.81 4.90
CA ALA A 27 6.76 -10.34 6.16
C ALA A 27 6.66 -8.81 6.26
N MET A 28 7.73 -8.09 5.87
CA MET A 28 7.71 -6.62 5.84
C MET A 28 6.73 -6.07 4.81
N ARG A 29 6.73 -6.66 3.62
CA ARG A 29 5.88 -6.29 2.49
C ARG A 29 4.40 -6.55 2.79
N ARG A 30 4.07 -7.67 3.45
CA ARG A 30 2.72 -7.96 3.97
C ARG A 30 2.25 -6.94 5.00
N ASP A 31 3.12 -6.49 5.90
CA ASP A 31 2.79 -5.44 6.89
C ASP A 31 2.50 -4.09 6.20
N LEU A 32 3.24 -3.75 5.16
CA LEU A 32 3.01 -2.53 4.37
C LEU A 32 1.68 -2.57 3.65
N VAL A 33 1.37 -3.67 2.95
CA VAL A 33 0.07 -3.82 2.28
C VAL A 33 -1.08 -3.78 3.29
N ALA A 34 -0.91 -4.36 4.48
CA ALA A 34 -1.89 -4.26 5.55
C ALA A 34 -2.13 -2.81 6.00
N LYS A 35 -1.06 -2.02 6.17
CA LYS A 35 -1.16 -0.58 6.49
C LYS A 35 -1.82 0.22 5.37
N SER A 36 -1.45 -0.01 4.11
CA SER A 36 -2.09 0.65 2.98
C SER A 36 -3.58 0.32 2.89
N LYS A 37 -3.96 -0.93 3.14
CA LYS A 37 -5.36 -1.35 3.17
C LYS A 37 -6.14 -0.62 4.27
N GLN A 38 -5.56 -0.50 5.46
CA GLN A 38 -6.16 0.27 6.55
C GLN A 38 -6.32 1.75 6.20
N PHE A 39 -5.32 2.35 5.56
CA PHE A 39 -5.40 3.73 5.10
C PHE A 39 -6.52 3.92 4.07
N VAL A 40 -6.63 3.00 3.10
CA VAL A 40 -7.70 3.01 2.10
C VAL A 40 -9.08 2.87 2.75
N ASP A 41 -9.24 1.95 3.71
CA ASP A 41 -10.51 1.76 4.43
C ASP A 41 -10.90 3.01 5.22
N GLU A 42 -9.94 3.63 5.93
CA GLU A 42 -10.18 4.88 6.64
C GLU A 42 -10.52 6.03 5.68
N HIS A 43 -9.85 6.11 4.55
CA HIS A 43 -10.12 7.14 3.53
C HIS A 43 -11.50 6.95 2.89
N ASN A 44 -11.88 5.71 2.58
CA ASN A 44 -13.20 5.41 2.01
C ASN A 44 -14.32 5.67 3.03
N LYS A 45 -14.10 5.44 4.33
CA LYS A 45 -15.05 5.87 5.37
C LYS A 45 -15.23 7.39 5.42
N LYS A 46 -14.14 8.15 5.30
CA LYS A 46 -14.21 9.62 5.19
C LYS A 46 -14.90 10.07 3.90
N PHE A 47 -14.75 9.31 2.82
CA PHE A 47 -15.44 9.56 1.55
C PHE A 47 -16.95 9.36 1.71
N GLU A 48 -17.39 8.28 2.36
CA GLU A 48 -18.81 8.06 2.69
C GLU A 48 -19.36 9.13 3.63
N ALA A 49 -18.53 9.67 4.53
CA ALA A 49 -18.88 10.81 5.38
C ALA A 49 -18.93 12.15 4.61
N GLY A 50 -18.50 12.19 3.35
CA GLY A 50 -18.46 13.40 2.52
C GLY A 50 -17.32 14.37 2.81
N GLU A 51 -16.31 13.95 3.61
CA GLU A 51 -15.16 14.80 3.95
C GLU A 51 -14.07 14.83 2.87
N VAL A 52 -14.01 13.79 2.03
CA VAL A 52 -13.04 13.68 0.93
C VAL A 52 -13.78 13.40 -0.37
N THR A 53 -13.23 13.89 -1.48
CA THR A 53 -13.86 13.84 -2.82
C THR A 53 -13.34 12.70 -3.70
N PHE A 54 -12.40 11.91 -3.18
CA PHE A 54 -11.78 10.81 -3.92
C PHE A 54 -11.76 9.54 -3.10
N THR A 55 -11.84 8.41 -3.79
CA THR A 55 -11.66 7.08 -3.22
C THR A 55 -10.22 6.64 -3.43
N CYS A 56 -9.63 5.98 -2.44
CA CYS A 56 -8.34 5.32 -2.61
C CYS A 56 -8.54 3.83 -2.87
N GLY A 57 -7.57 3.22 -3.54
CA GLY A 57 -7.53 1.78 -3.80
C GLY A 57 -6.14 1.24 -3.52
N LEU A 58 -6.07 -0.06 -3.24
CA LEU A 58 -4.79 -0.77 -3.21
C LEU A 58 -4.21 -0.84 -4.62
N ASN A 59 -2.90 -0.65 -4.73
CA ASN A 59 -2.15 -0.61 -5.98
C ASN A 59 -0.73 -1.22 -5.81
N GLY A 60 0.08 -1.26 -6.87
CA GLY A 60 1.47 -1.74 -6.83
C GLY A 60 2.41 -1.03 -5.89
N LEU A 61 1.99 0.14 -5.45
CA LEU A 61 2.70 0.99 -4.53
C LEU A 61 2.28 0.74 -3.07
N SER A 62 1.24 -0.08 -2.83
CA SER A 62 0.80 -0.45 -1.48
C SER A 62 1.82 -1.27 -0.70
N ASP A 63 2.79 -1.80 -1.43
CA ASP A 63 3.92 -2.54 -0.89
C ASP A 63 5.15 -1.66 -0.65
N HIS A 64 5.12 -0.40 -1.08
CA HIS A 64 6.23 0.53 -0.89
C HIS A 64 6.09 1.29 0.42
N THR A 65 7.21 1.49 1.09
CA THR A 65 7.28 2.38 2.24
C THR A 65 7.05 3.84 1.81
N PRO A 66 6.48 4.69 2.68
CA PRO A 66 6.44 6.13 2.43
C PRO A 66 7.84 6.71 2.19
N GLU A 67 8.88 6.15 2.82
CA GLU A 67 10.28 6.52 2.60
C GLU A 67 10.78 6.17 1.19
N GLU A 68 10.42 5.00 0.64
CA GLU A 68 10.72 4.65 -0.75
C GLU A 68 9.96 5.56 -1.73
N MET A 69 8.70 5.92 -1.42
CA MET A 69 7.92 6.85 -2.24
C MET A 69 8.52 8.26 -2.19
N GLU A 70 8.96 8.74 -1.03
CA GLU A 70 9.68 10.01 -0.90
C GLU A 70 10.98 10.03 -1.69
N ARG A 71 11.74 8.92 -1.72
CA ARG A 71 12.93 8.80 -2.59
C ARG A 71 12.59 8.79 -4.08
N MET A 72 11.37 8.38 -4.44
CA MET A 72 10.91 8.41 -5.83
C MET A 72 10.51 9.83 -6.27
N HIS A 73 10.18 10.72 -5.33
CA HIS A 73 9.90 12.12 -5.61
C HIS A 73 11.20 12.86 -5.96
N GLY A 74 11.58 12.79 -7.24
CA GLY A 74 12.76 13.46 -7.80
C GLY A 74 12.66 14.99 -7.88
N TYR A 75 11.67 15.61 -7.22
CA TYR A 75 11.50 17.06 -7.24
C TYR A 75 12.62 17.72 -6.44
N ARG A 76 13.52 18.40 -7.15
CA ARG A 76 14.54 19.26 -6.56
C ARG A 76 14.12 20.71 -6.80
N PRO A 77 13.76 21.48 -5.76
CA PRO A 77 13.43 22.88 -5.95
C PRO A 77 14.63 23.64 -6.53
N PRO A 78 14.43 24.53 -7.51
CA PRO A 78 15.49 25.39 -8.02
C PRO A 78 15.98 26.33 -6.91
N LYS A 79 17.29 26.58 -6.90
CA LYS A 79 17.98 27.43 -5.92
C LYS A 79 17.79 28.91 -6.25
#